data_AF-A0A1X2I1H7-F1
#
_entry.id   AF-A0A1X2I1H7-F1
#
_cell.length_a   1.000
_cell.length_b   1.000
_cell.length_c   1.000
_cell.angle_alpha   90.00
_cell.angle_beta   90.00
_cell.angle_gamma   90.00
#
_symmetry.space_group_name_H-M   'P 1'
#
loop_
_entity.id
_entity.type
_entity.pdbx_description
1 polymer ?
#
loop_
_entity_poly.entity_id
_entity_poly.type
_entity_poly.pdbx_seq_one_letter_code
_entity_poly.pdbx_strand_id
1 'polypeptide(L)'
;MLISSSDMISYISTAEQNLCLISLDFAGLSTDVNDLHSFISKHEKLKMIIVDNLPSDHKYHVFQREIVLDNLSSLFPFDCRSKPIQRSKIV
;
A
#
# COMPACT_ATOMS: atom_id res chain seq x y z
N MET A 1 7.45 -19.08 -0.90
CA MET A 1 8.06 -18.29 -1.99
C MET A 1 7.93 -16.83 -1.58
N LEU A 2 9.00 -16.22 -1.07
CA LEU A 2 8.99 -14.79 -0.71
C LEU A 2 9.36 -14.03 -1.98
N ILE A 3 8.37 -13.40 -2.61
CA ILE A 3 8.57 -12.49 -3.74
C ILE A 3 9.21 -11.21 -3.17
N SER A 4 10.34 -10.78 -3.71
CA SER A 4 10.94 -9.50 -3.29
C SER A 4 10.04 -8.34 -3.71
N SER A 5 10.09 -7.20 -3.02
CA SER A 5 9.27 -6.03 -3.39
C SER A 5 9.47 -5.60 -4.85
N SER A 6 10.69 -5.76 -5.39
CA SER A 6 11.00 -5.51 -6.80
C SER A 6 10.32 -6.50 -7.76
N ASP A 7 10.27 -7.78 -7.41
CA ASP A 7 9.61 -8.79 -8.25
C ASP A 7 8.09 -8.57 -8.29
N MET A 8 7.50 -8.20 -7.15
CA MET A 8 6.09 -7.82 -7.07
C MET A 8 5.79 -6.62 -7.96
N ILE A 9 6.60 -5.56 -7.88
CA ILE A 9 6.43 -4.36 -8.71
C ILE A 9 6.59 -4.71 -10.20
N SER A 10 7.56 -5.55 -10.55
CA SER A 10 7.77 -6.02 -11.92
C SER A 10 6.55 -6.79 -12.45
N TYR A 11 5.99 -7.70 -11.65
CA TYR A 11 4.77 -8.41 -11.98
C TYR A 11 3.59 -7.47 -12.20
N ILE A 12 3.36 -6.53 -11.29
CA ILE A 12 2.28 -5.54 -11.40
C ILE A 12 2.46 -4.65 -12.64
N SER A 13 3.71 -4.31 -12.99
CA SER A 13 4.04 -3.47 -14.15
C SER A 13 3.80 -4.17 -15.49
N THR A 14 3.91 -5.50 -15.53
CA THR A 14 3.83 -6.30 -16.76
C THR A 14 2.50 -7.03 -16.93
N ALA A 15 1.64 -7.01 -15.91
CA ALA A 15 0.35 -7.67 -15.95
C ALA A 15 -0.56 -7.07 -17.03
N GLU A 16 -1.16 -7.93 -17.85
CA GLU A 16 -2.14 -7.52 -18.86
C GLU A 16 -3.57 -7.48 -18.30
N GLN A 17 -3.81 -8.26 -17.25
CA GLN A 17 -5.09 -8.41 -16.57
C GLN A 17 -5.25 -7.46 -15.38
N ASN A 18 -6.49 -7.19 -14.99
CA ASN A 18 -6.79 -6.42 -13.79
C ASN A 18 -6.31 -7.16 -12.53
N LEU A 19 -5.66 -6.42 -11.63
CA LEU A 19 -5.06 -6.92 -10.40
C LEU A 19 -5.77 -6.36 -9.17
N CYS A 20 -5.84 -7.22 -8.14
CA CYS A 20 -6.15 -6.87 -6.77
C CYS A 20 -4.92 -7.19 -5.92
N LEU A 21 -4.40 -6.20 -5.19
CA LEU A 21 -3.28 -6.39 -4.27
C LEU A 21 -3.82 -6.54 -2.84
N ILE A 22 -3.38 -7.56 -2.11
CA ILE A 22 -3.80 -7.80 -0.74
C ILE A 22 -2.60 -7.57 0.19
N SER A 23 -2.77 -6.73 1.21
CA SER A 23 -1.80 -6.51 2.29
C SER A 23 -2.37 -7.01 3.61
N LEU A 24 -1.52 -7.50 4.50
CA LEU A 24 -1.93 -7.98 5.83
C LEU A 24 -2.06 -6.84 6.87
N ASP A 25 -1.47 -5.68 6.58
CA ASP A 25 -1.59 -4.50 7.42
C ASP A 25 -1.36 -3.22 6.61
N PHE A 26 -1.68 -2.07 7.20
CA PHE A 26 -1.54 -0.76 6.58
C PHE A 26 -0.07 -0.36 6.31
N ALA A 27 0.89 -0.85 7.11
CA ALA A 27 2.31 -0.56 6.93
C ALA A 27 3.03 -1.57 6.00
N GLY A 28 2.33 -2.60 5.51
CA GLY A 28 2.90 -3.70 4.72
C GLY A 28 3.27 -3.33 3.29
N LEU A 29 2.76 -2.21 2.78
CA LEU A 29 3.08 -1.68 1.45
C LEU A 29 3.99 -0.46 1.53
N SER A 30 3.45 0.65 2.03
CA SER A 30 4.17 1.91 2.25
C SER A 30 3.41 2.70 3.31
N THR A 31 4.13 3.42 4.17
CA THR A 31 3.53 4.38 5.11
C THR A 31 3.58 5.81 4.59
N ASP A 32 4.20 6.04 3.42
CA ASP A 32 4.12 7.34 2.74
C ASP A 32 2.93 7.32 1.78
N VAL A 33 1.92 8.12 2.13
CA VAL A 33 0.68 8.23 1.37
C VAL A 33 0.92 8.72 -0.07
N ASN A 34 1.92 9.58 -0.29
CA ASN A 34 2.23 10.10 -1.63
C ASN A 34 2.93 9.04 -2.49
N ASP A 35 3.82 8.26 -1.89
CA ASP A 35 4.47 7.12 -2.54
C ASP A 35 3.42 6.07 -2.95
N LEU A 36 2.51 5.72 -2.04
CA LEU A 36 1.43 4.77 -2.31
C LEU A 36 0.47 5.28 -3.40
N HIS A 37 0.09 6.56 -3.35
CA HIS A 37 -0.73 7.18 -4.40
C HIS A 37 -0.03 7.16 -5.76
N SER A 38 1.27 7.49 -5.79
CA SER A 38 2.09 7.47 -7.01
C SER A 38 2.22 6.05 -7.58
N PHE A 39 2.42 5.06 -6.72
CA PHE A 39 2.43 3.65 -7.08
C PHE A 39 1.11 3.22 -7.72
N ILE A 40 -0.02 3.52 -7.08
CA ILE A 40 -1.34 3.21 -7.64
C ILE A 40 -1.52 3.91 -8.98
N SER A 41 -1.28 5.22 -9.05
CA SER A 41 -1.41 6.00 -10.29
C SER A 41 -0.62 5.41 -11.46
N LYS A 42 0.63 4.98 -11.23
CA LYS A 42 1.51 4.38 -12.24
C LYS A 42 1.01 3.05 -12.81
N HIS A 43 0.27 2.25 -12.03
CA HIS A 43 -0.11 0.88 -12.41
C HIS A 43 -1.59 0.77 -12.74
N GLU A 44 -2.00 1.11 -13.96
CA GLU A 44 -3.42 1.17 -14.38
C GLU A 44 -4.22 -0.13 -14.13
N LYS A 45 -3.54 -1.27 -14.24
CA LYS A 45 -4.11 -2.60 -14.04
C LYS A 45 -4.36 -2.91 -12.57
N LEU A 46 -3.74 -2.20 -11.63
CA LEU A 46 -4.06 -2.29 -10.21
C LEU A 46 -5.38 -1.55 -9.96
N LYS A 47 -6.47 -2.33 -9.81
CA LYS A 47 -7.84 -1.81 -9.67
C LYS A 47 -8.25 -1.62 -8.21
N MET A 48 -7.66 -2.37 -7.29
CA MET A 48 -7.92 -2.20 -5.87
C MET A 48 -6.79 -2.74 -5.00
N ILE A 49 -6.70 -2.20 -3.79
CA ILE A 49 -5.91 -2.73 -2.69
C ILE A 49 -6.87 -3.15 -1.58
N ILE A 50 -6.69 -4.36 -1.05
CA ILE A 50 -7.39 -4.83 0.14
C ILE A 50 -6.38 -4.92 1.27
N VAL A 51 -6.68 -4.29 2.40
CA VAL A 51 -5.92 -4.50 3.64
C VAL A 51 -6.73 -5.46 4.49
N ASP A 52 -6.26 -6.71 4.59
CA ASP A 52 -6.82 -7.72 5.48
C ASP A 52 -6.30 -7.47 6.90
N ASN A 53 -7.03 -6.65 7.65
CA ASN A 53 -6.73 -6.33 9.03
C ASN A 53 -7.59 -7.14 10.02
N LEU A 54 -8.14 -8.29 9.58
CA LEU A 54 -8.96 -9.18 10.41
C LEU A 54 -8.34 -9.48 11.78
N PRO A 55 -7.02 -9.72 11.91
CA PRO A 55 -6.41 -10.01 13.21
C PRO A 55 -6.46 -8.83 14.20
N SER A 56 -6.56 -7.59 13.72
CA SER A 56 -6.44 -6.39 14.54
C SER A 56 -7.79 -5.72 14.80
N ASP A 57 -8.60 -5.51 13.76
CA ASP A 57 -9.88 -4.78 13.86
C ASP A 57 -11.09 -5.59 13.36
N HIS A 58 -10.89 -6.88 13.07
CA HIS A 58 -11.91 -7.80 12.54
C HIS A 58 -12.56 -7.30 11.23
N LYS A 59 -11.84 -6.47 10.45
CA LYS A 59 -12.30 -5.95 9.17
C LYS A 59 -11.22 -6.10 8.11
N TYR A 60 -11.69 -6.14 6.87
CA TYR A 60 -10.87 -5.82 5.72
C TYR A 60 -11.24 -4.42 5.22
N HIS A 61 -10.27 -3.70 4.68
CA HIS A 61 -10.45 -2.36 4.14
C HIS A 61 -10.19 -2.41 2.64
N VAL A 62 -11.14 -1.91 1.85
CA VAL A 62 -11.06 -1.93 0.39
C VAL A 62 -10.78 -0.52 -0.13
N PHE A 63 -9.68 -0.38 -0.85
CA PHE A 63 -9.25 0.86 -1.49
C PHE A 63 -9.34 0.69 -3.00
N GLN A 64 -10.44 1.16 -3.59
CA GLN A 64 -10.62 1.14 -5.04
C GLN A 64 -9.76 2.22 -5.69
N ARG A 65 -9.13 1.89 -6.82
CA ARG A 65 -8.25 2.80 -7.56
C ARG A 65 -8.91 4.16 -7.82
N GLU A 66 -10.12 4.15 -8.37
CA GLU A 66 -10.84 5.35 -8.76
C GLU A 66 -11.03 6.31 -7.57
N ILE A 67 -11.48 5.76 -6.43
CA ILE A 67 -11.67 6.52 -5.20
C ILE A 67 -10.33 7.08 -4.67
N VAL A 68 -9.26 6.28 -4.72
CA VAL A 68 -7.94 6.71 -4.24
C VAL A 68 -7.35 7.82 -5.09
N LEU A 69 -7.52 7.75 -6.42
CA LEU A 69 -7.00 8.76 -7.35
C LEU A 69 -7.78 10.08 -7.25
N ASP A 70 -9.08 10.02 -6.95
CA ASP A 70 -9.91 11.22 -6.76
C ASP A 70 -9.76 11.82 -5.35
N ASN A 71 -9.44 10.99 -4.35
CA ASN A 71 -9.37 11.40 -2.95
C ASN A 71 -8.17 10.80 -2.20
N LEU A 72 -7.09 11.57 -2.11
CA LEU A 72 -5.87 11.19 -1.38
C LEU A 72 -6.12 10.91 0.11
N SER A 73 -7.10 11.56 0.75
CA SER A 73 -7.41 11.36 2.17
C SER A 73 -7.91 9.94 2.47
N SER A 74 -8.37 9.20 1.46
CA SER A 74 -8.71 7.79 1.60
C SER A 74 -7.51 6.93 2.03
N LEU A 75 -6.28 7.38 1.77
CA LEU A 75 -5.05 6.67 2.13
C LEU A 75 -4.48 7.03 3.51
N PHE A 76 -5.10 7.94 4.28
CA PHE A 76 -4.63 8.28 5.63
C PHE A 76 -4.49 7.11 6.60
N PRO A 77 -5.27 6.00 6.50
CA PRO A 77 -5.00 4.81 7.31
C PRO A 77 -3.60 4.21 7.14
N PHE A 78 -2.91 4.48 6.02
CA PHE A 78 -1.53 4.04 5.76
C PHE A 78 -0.47 4.89 6.49
N ASP A 79 -0.82 6.11 6.90
CA ASP A 79 0.05 6.97 7.73
C ASP A 79 -0.04 6.57 9.21
N CYS A 80 0.32 5.32 9.50
CA CYS A 80 0.10 4.70 10.81
C CYS A 80 1.37 4.52 11.64
N ARG A 81 2.56 4.89 11.13
CA ARG A 81 3.84 4.76 11.86
C ARG A 81 4.43 6.12 12.19
N SER A 82 4.67 6.34 13.48
CA SER A 82 5.51 7.44 13.94
C SER A 82 6.97 7.23 13.51
N LYS A 83 7.68 8.34 13.28
CA LYS A 83 9.10 8.31 12.91
C LYS A 83 9.89 7.47 13.91
N PRO A 84 10.88 6.66 13.48
CA PRO A 84 11.75 5.95 14.38
C PRO A 84 12.36 6.91 15.41
N ILE A 85 12.27 6.56 16.69
CA ILE A 85 12.93 7.34 17.74
C ILE A 85 14.44 7.26 17.48
N GLN A 86 15.08 8.40 17.23
CA GLN A 86 16.53 8.47 17.10
C GLN A 86 17.18 8.10 18.43
N ARG A 87 17.72 6.88 18.53
CA ARG A 87 18.33 6.36 19.76
C ARG A 87 19.80 6.72 19.91
N SER A 88 20.46 7.16 18.83
CA SER A 88 21.84 7.60 18.85
C SER A 88 21.94 9.12 18.83
N LYS A 89 22.79 9.69 19.69
CA LYS A 89 23.31 11.03 19.46
C LYS A 89 24.29 10.96 18.30
N ILE A 90 24.17 11.87 17.34
CA ILE A 90 25.28 12.15 16.43
C ILE A 90 26.38 12.73 17.32
N VAL A 91 27.47 11.99 17.48
CA VAL A 91 28.71 12.46 18.14
C VAL A 91 29.53 13.20 17.11
#